data_AF-A0A9P9FVZ0-F1
#
_entry.id   AF-A0A9P9FVZ0-F1
#
_cell.length_a   1.000
_cell.length_b   1.000
_cell.length_c   1.000
_cell.angle_alpha   90.00
_cell.angle_beta   90.00
_cell.angle_gamma   90.00
#
_symmetry.space_group_name_H-M   'P 1'
#
loop_
_entity.id
_entity.type
_entity.pdbx_description
1 polymer ?
#
loop_
_entity_poly.entity_id
_entity_poly.type
_entity_poly.pdbx_seq_one_letter_code
_entity_poly.pdbx_strand_id
1 'polypeptide(L)'
;MCKRCIETTTVCIYRTDEKEKKISALESRNSEVITELEELRELYALIHSRSTEEAQEIFNCIRKNSNPIGVLQMAKASDLLLQGTSP
;
A
#
# COMPACT_ATOMS: atom_id res chain seq x y z
N MET A 1 7.35 -22.13 30.18
CA MET A 1 6.48 -23.22 30.67
C MET A 1 5.45 -22.61 31.60
N CYS A 2 4.14 -22.78 31.36
CA CYS A 2 3.11 -22.15 32.20
C CYS A 2 3.01 -22.84 33.58
N LYS A 3 2.57 -22.10 34.60
CA LYS A 3 2.51 -22.59 36.00
C LYS A 3 1.76 -23.92 36.15
N ARG A 4 0.65 -24.07 35.43
CA ARG A 4 -0.17 -25.29 35.41
C ARG A 4 0.55 -26.52 34.84
N CYS A 5 1.37 -26.35 33.79
CA CYS A 5 2.13 -27.47 33.20
C CYS A 5 3.30 -27.91 34.09
N ILE A 6 3.87 -26.99 34.88
CA ILE A 6 4.89 -27.32 35.88
C ILE A 6 4.27 -28.19 36.98
N GLU A 7 3.11 -27.80 37.50
CA GLU A 7 2.42 -28.50 38.59
C GLU A 7 1.91 -29.90 38.18
N THR A 8 1.64 -30.12 36.89
CA THR A 8 1.07 -31.39 36.38
C THR A 8 2.09 -32.27 35.67
N THR A 9 3.37 -31.88 35.67
CA THR A 9 4.46 -32.62 35.00
C THR A 9 4.14 -32.96 33.53
N THR A 10 3.41 -32.06 32.85
CA THR A 10 3.03 -32.24 31.43
C THR A 10 3.87 -31.34 30.53
N VAL A 11 4.11 -31.81 29.30
CA VAL A 11 4.85 -31.05 28.30
C VAL A 11 4.04 -29.81 27.91
N CYS A 12 4.59 -28.63 28.21
CA CYS A 12 3.98 -27.35 27.89
C CYS A 12 4.32 -26.96 26.45
N ILE A 13 3.44 -27.30 25.51
CA ILE A 13 3.60 -26.91 24.11
C ILE A 13 2.76 -25.65 23.86
N TYR A 14 3.43 -24.50 23.75
CA TYR A 14 2.82 -23.32 23.15
C TYR A 14 2.79 -23.54 21.64
N ARG A 15 1.64 -23.95 21.10
CA ARG A 15 1.45 -24.00 19.66
C ARG A 15 1.27 -22.58 19.16
N THR A 16 2.31 -22.01 18.55
CA THR A 16 2.09 -20.95 17.56
C THR A 16 1.72 -21.66 16.28
N ASP A 17 0.42 -21.81 16.07
CA ASP A 17 -0.11 -22.63 14.99
C ASP A 17 0.37 -22.06 13.65
N GLU A 18 0.90 -22.89 12.75
CA GLU A 18 1.25 -22.45 11.38
C GLU A 18 0.09 -21.76 10.67
N LYS A 19 -1.15 -22.02 11.12
CA LYS A 19 -2.35 -21.31 10.70
C LYS A 19 -2.32 -19.82 11.03
N GLU A 20 -1.84 -19.42 12.21
CA GLU A 20 -1.70 -18.00 12.58
C GLU A 20 -0.69 -17.30 11.67
N LYS A 21 0.42 -17.96 11.34
CA LYS A 21 1.40 -17.41 10.38
C LYS A 21 0.81 -17.25 8.98
N LYS A 22 0.00 -18.22 8.52
CA LYS A 22 -0.69 -18.14 7.22
C LYS A 22 -1.74 -17.03 7.20
N ILE A 23 -2.51 -16.86 8.27
CA ILE A 23 -3.49 -15.78 8.40
C ILE A 23 -2.78 -14.42 8.37
N SER A 24 -1.72 -14.25 9.17
CA SER A 24 -0.93 -13.01 9.18
C SER A 24 -0.32 -12.68 7.82
N ALA A 25 0.17 -13.69 7.09
CA ALA A 25 0.67 -13.50 5.72
C ALA A 25 -0.43 -13.06 4.75
N LEU A 26 -1.65 -13.62 4.87
CA LEU A 26 -2.80 -13.22 4.07
C LEU A 26 -3.27 -11.81 4.40
N GLU A 27 -3.28 -11.42 5.68
CA GLU A 27 -3.61 -10.07 6.13
C GLU A 27 -2.61 -9.06 5.57
N SER A 28 -1.30 -9.35 5.65
CA SER A 28 -0.26 -8.52 5.05
C SER A 28 -0.48 -8.35 3.55
N ARG A 29 -0.73 -9.45 2.83
CA ARG A 29 -0.98 -9.40 1.38
C ARG A 29 -2.24 -8.63 1.04
N ASN A 30 -3.30 -8.79 1.82
CA ASN A 30 -4.54 -8.05 1.64
C ASN A 30 -4.31 -6.55 1.86
N SER A 31 -3.57 -6.18 2.91
CA SER A 31 -3.18 -4.79 3.16
C SER A 31 -2.42 -4.19 1.98
N GLU A 32 -1.42 -4.90 1.43
CA GLU A 32 -0.68 -4.45 0.25
C GLU A 32 -1.60 -4.19 -0.95
N VAL A 33 -2.53 -5.12 -1.23
CA VAL A 33 -3.46 -5.00 -2.36
C VAL A 33 -4.46 -3.86 -2.14
N ILE A 34 -4.94 -3.66 -0.90
CA ILE A 34 -5.81 -2.53 -0.56
C ILE A 34 -5.08 -1.21 -0.82
N THR A 35 -3.84 -1.09 -0.36
CA THR A 35 -3.01 0.10 -0.59
C THR A 35 -2.81 0.36 -2.09
N GLU A 36 -2.43 -0.67 -2.87
CA GLU A 36 -2.24 -0.53 -4.32
C GLU A 36 -3.53 -0.07 -5.01
N LEU A 37 -4.68 -0.60 -4.58
CA LEU A 37 -5.99 -0.22 -5.12
C LEU A 37 -6.38 1.22 -4.76
N GLU A 38 -6.05 1.68 -3.56
CA GLU A 38 -6.24 3.08 -3.16
C GLU A 38 -5.38 4.03 -3.99
N GLU A 39 -4.11 3.69 -4.21
CA GLU A 39 -3.19 4.47 -5.04
C GLU A 39 -3.66 4.56 -6.51
N LEU A 40 -4.17 3.46 -7.07
CA LEU A 40 -4.74 3.45 -8.42
C LEU A 40 -6.00 4.33 -8.52
N ARG A 41 -6.86 4.29 -7.50
CA ARG A 41 -8.04 5.16 -7.43
C ARG A 41 -7.65 6.62 -7.35
N GLU A 42 -6.61 6.94 -6.61
CA GLU A 42 -6.08 8.29 -6.49
C GLU A 42 -5.49 8.79 -7.82
N LEU A 43 -4.73 7.95 -8.52
CA LEU A 43 -4.21 8.28 -9.85
C LEU A 43 -5.35 8.57 -10.84
N TYR A 44 -6.41 7.75 -10.82
CA TYR A 44 -7.61 8.01 -11.61
C TYR A 44 -8.27 9.33 -11.23
N ALA A 45 -8.41 9.62 -9.94
CA ALA A 45 -8.99 10.87 -9.47
C ALA A 45 -8.19 12.08 -9.97
N LEU A 46 -6.86 12.03 -9.94
CA LEU A 46 -6.00 13.09 -10.48
C LEU A 46 -6.25 13.32 -11.98
N ILE A 47 -6.28 12.26 -12.78
CA ILE A 47 -6.55 12.38 -14.22
C ILE A 47 -7.94 12.99 -14.46
N HIS A 48 -8.94 12.61 -13.65
CA HIS A 48 -10.31 13.09 -13.80
C HIS A 48 -10.50 14.55 -13.35
N SER A 49 -9.83 14.99 -12.28
CA SER A 49 -10.05 16.32 -11.70
C SER A 49 -9.20 17.43 -12.32
N ARG A 50 -8.09 17.07 -12.98
CA ARG A 50 -7.13 18.02 -13.54
C ARG A 50 -7.57 18.56 -14.90
N SER A 51 -6.92 19.63 -15.35
CA SER A 51 -7.12 20.15 -16.70
C SER A 51 -6.71 19.12 -17.77
N THR A 52 -7.22 19.26 -18.98
CA THR A 52 -6.88 18.36 -20.09
C THR A 52 -5.37 18.29 -20.37
N GLU A 53 -4.67 19.42 -20.23
CA GLU A 53 -3.23 19.49 -20.44
C GLU A 53 -2.46 18.69 -19.37
N GLU A 54 -2.75 18.93 -18.09
CA GLU A 54 -2.15 18.18 -16.98
C GLU A 54 -2.50 16.68 -17.05
N ALA A 55 -3.75 16.34 -17.37
CA ALA A 55 -4.18 14.95 -17.53
C ALA A 55 -3.42 14.24 -18.66
N GLN A 56 -3.12 14.96 -19.75
CA GLN A 56 -2.33 14.44 -20.86
C GLN A 56 -0.87 14.18 -20.46
N GLU A 57 -0.29 15.02 -19.60
CA GLU A 57 1.04 14.78 -19.04
C GLU A 57 1.08 13.54 -18.14
N ILE A 58 0.09 13.38 -17.27
CA ILE A 58 -0.06 12.18 -16.43
C ILE A 58 -0.17 10.93 -17.32
N PHE A 59 -0.99 10.98 -18.38
CA PHE A 59 -1.10 9.89 -19.35
C PHE A 59 0.24 9.58 -20.04
N ASN A 60 1.01 10.61 -20.42
CA ASN A 60 2.34 10.43 -21.01
C ASN A 60 3.31 9.75 -20.02
N CYS A 61 3.21 10.08 -18.73
CA CYS A 61 3.95 9.39 -17.67
C CYS A 61 3.56 7.92 -17.54
N ILE A 62 2.26 7.59 -17.57
CA ILE A 62 1.76 6.19 -17.57
C ILE A 62 2.31 5.42 -18.77
N ARG A 63 2.41 6.04 -19.96
CA ARG A 63 2.96 5.36 -21.14
C ARG A 63 4.46 5.11 -21.06
N LYS A 64 5.20 5.95 -20.31
CA LYS A 64 6.66 5.84 -20.15
C LYS A 64 7.06 4.95 -18.98
N ASN A 65 6.24 4.88 -17.94
CA ASN A 65 6.50 4.11 -16.72
C ASN A 65 5.44 3.03 -16.52
N SER A 66 5.88 1.78 -16.44
CA SER A 66 4.99 0.63 -16.18
C SER A 66 4.57 0.50 -14.71
N ASN A 67 5.13 1.30 -13.79
CA ASN A 67 4.77 1.29 -12.37
C ASN A 67 3.78 2.42 -12.03
N PRO A 68 2.50 2.11 -11.73
CA PRO A 68 1.48 3.10 -11.42
C PRO A 68 1.78 3.95 -10.18
N ILE A 69 2.40 3.36 -9.15
CA ILE A 69 2.76 4.05 -7.91
C ILE A 69 3.83 5.11 -8.17
N GLY A 70 4.83 4.77 -8.99
CA GLY A 70 5.87 5.72 -9.40
C GLY A 70 5.28 6.91 -10.15
N VAL A 71 4.29 6.67 -11.02
CA VAL A 71 3.58 7.75 -11.72
C VAL A 71 2.80 8.64 -10.75
N LEU A 72 2.10 8.04 -9.79
CA LEU A 72 1.36 8.79 -8.76
C LEU A 72 2.29 9.68 -7.94
N GLN A 73 3.45 9.17 -7.52
CA GLN A 73 4.44 9.94 -6.78
C GLN A 73 4.99 11.11 -7.59
N MET A 74 5.26 10.91 -8.89
CA MET A 74 5.71 11.98 -9.79
C MET A 74 4.63 13.06 -9.97
N ALA A 75 3.37 12.67 -10.14
CA ALA A 75 2.26 13.61 -10.27
C ALA A 75 2.11 14.47 -9.00
N LYS A 76 2.14 13.84 -7.82
CA LYS A 76 2.09 14.54 -6.53
C LYS A 76 3.30 15.45 -6.29
N ALA A 77 4.49 15.02 -6.69
CA ALA A 77 5.70 15.83 -6.56
C ALA A 77 5.62 17.09 -7.43
N SER A 78 5.07 16.97 -8.65
CA SER A 78 4.81 18.13 -9.52
C SER A 78 3.86 19.12 -8.86
N ASP A 79 2.75 18.63 -8.29
CA ASP A 79 1.80 19.47 -7.54
C ASP A 79 2.45 20.21 -6.38
N LEU A 80 3.33 19.53 -5.61
CA LEU A 80 4.03 20.13 -4.48
C LEU A 80 4.97 21.27 -4.92
N LEU A 81 5.64 21.11 -6.06
CA LEU A 81 6.51 22.12 -6.63
C LEU A 81 5.73 23.34 -7.17
N LEU A 82 4.55 23.11 -7.74
CA LEU A 82 3.66 24.17 -8.24
C LEU A 82 2.95 24.94 -7.11
N GLN A 83 2.65 24.29 -5.98
CA GLN A 83 2.07 24.95 -4.82
C GLN A 83 3.07 25.85 -4.08
N GLY A 84 4.36 25.50 -4.09
CA GLY A 84 5.44 26.31 -3.49
C GLY A 84 5.81 27.58 -4.27
N THR A 85 5.20 27.82 -5.43
CA THR A 85 5.47 28.97 -6.30
C THR A 85 4.36 30.03 -6.30
N SER A 86 3.37 29.92 -5.40
CA SER A 86 2.43 31.03 -5.17
C SER A 86 3.10 32.13 -4.32
N PRO A 87 3.08 33.41 -4.75
CA PRO A 87 3.55 34.54 -3.96
C PRO A 87 2.68 34.83 -2.73
#